data_AF-A0A1M3CWC4-F1
#
_entry.id   AF-A0A1M3CWC4-F1
#
_cell.length_a   1.000
_cell.length_b   1.000
_cell.length_c   1.000
_cell.angle_alpha   90.00
_cell.angle_beta   90.00
_cell.angle_gamma   90.00
#
_symmetry.space_group_name_H-M   'P 1'
#
loop_
_entity.id
_entity.type
_entity.pdbx_description
1 polymer ?
#
loop_
_entity_poly.entity_id
_entity_poly.type
_entity_poly.pdbx_seq_one_letter_code
_entity_poly.pdbx_strand_id
1 'polypeptide(L)'
;MIFELIFTEKADLQLDVLESSKDKKAVLKVRKTLALMETDLRPPSLKTHEQIDLEGANAEKVFESYAQNRTPGAYRIFWHYGPKKRQITVVAIVPHP
;
A
#
# COMPACT_ATOMS: atom_id res chain seq x y z
N MET A 1 -10.27 -11.98 5.70
CA MET A 1 -10.47 -12.52 4.34
C MET A 1 -9.10 -12.51 3.70
N ILE A 2 -8.62 -13.63 3.16
CA ILE A 2 -7.25 -13.66 2.61
C ILE A 2 -7.27 -13.07 1.20
N PHE A 3 -6.41 -12.07 0.97
CA PHE A 3 -6.11 -11.44 -0.30
C PHE A 3 -4.71 -11.81 -0.77
N GLU A 4 -4.54 -11.98 -2.08
CA GLU A 4 -3.24 -12.02 -2.74
C GLU A 4 -2.86 -10.59 -3.14
N LEU A 5 -1.66 -10.15 -2.77
CA LEU A 5 -1.13 -8.86 -3.22
C LEU A 5 -0.42 -9.03 -4.55
N ILE A 6 -0.76 -8.18 -5.51
CA ILE A 6 -0.06 -8.04 -6.78
C ILE A 6 0.58 -6.66 -6.79
N PHE A 7 1.82 -6.56 -7.27
CA PHE A 7 2.52 -5.30 -7.37
C PHE A 7 2.60 -4.87 -8.83
N THR A 8 2.29 -3.60 -9.09
CA THR A 8 2.73 -2.97 -10.34
C THR A 8 4.25 -2.88 -10.36
N GLU A 9 4.86 -2.82 -11.55
CA GLU A 9 6.31 -2.65 -11.69
C GLU A 9 6.84 -1.45 -10.89
N LYS A 10 6.07 -0.35 -10.89
CA LYS A 10 6.38 0.84 -10.09
C LYS A 10 6.40 0.55 -8.59
N ALA A 11 5.37 -0.12 -8.08
CA ALA A 11 5.29 -0.44 -6.65
C ALA A 11 6.39 -1.41 -6.21
N ASP A 12 6.73 -2.36 -7.07
CA ASP A 12 7.79 -3.36 -6.84
C ASP A 12 9.15 -2.66 -6.71
N LEU A 13 9.51 -1.81 -7.68
CA LEU A 13 10.75 -1.00 -7.62
C LEU A 13 10.79 -0.09 -6.39
N GLN A 14 9.67 0.51 -6.02
CA GLN A 14 9.58 1.36 -4.83
C GLN A 14 9.80 0.58 -3.54
N LEU A 15 9.27 -0.65 -3.46
CA LEU A 15 9.50 -1.54 -2.33
C LEU A 15 10.97 -1.94 -2.27
N ASP A 16 11.57 -2.36 -3.37
CA ASP A 16 12.99 -2.74 -3.45
C ASP A 16 13.93 -1.62 -2.99
N VAL A 17 13.67 -0.39 -3.45
CA VAL A 17 14.42 0.80 -3.04
C VAL A 17 14.29 1.04 -1.54
N LEU A 18 13.07 0.97 -1.00
CA LEU A 18 12.83 1.12 0.43
C LEU A 18 13.54 0.04 1.24
N GLU A 19 13.46 -1.22 0.83
CA GLU A 19 14.07 -2.36 1.52
C GLU A 19 15.60 -2.30 1.54
N SER A 20 16.17 -1.75 0.47
CA SER A 20 17.61 -1.48 0.35
C SER A 20 18.07 -0.27 1.18
N SER A 21 17.14 0.54 1.69
CA SER A 21 17.46 1.73 2.48
C SER A 21 18.00 1.40 3.88
N LYS A 22 18.60 2.41 4.51
CA LYS A 22 19.03 2.35 5.92
C LYS A 22 17.86 2.53 6.90
N ASP A 23 16.69 2.97 6.45
CA ASP A 23 15.52 3.20 7.31
C ASP A 23 14.78 1.88 7.60
N LYS A 24 15.36 1.08 8.49
CA LYS A 24 14.77 -0.21 8.89
C LYS A 24 13.42 -0.07 9.59
N LYS A 25 13.10 1.11 10.14
CA LYS A 25 11.79 1.36 10.76
C LYS A 25 10.71 1.52 9.70
N ALA A 26 10.98 2.29 8.64
CA ALA A 26 10.06 2.43 7.51
C ALA A 26 9.84 1.08 6.81
N VAL A 27 10.92 0.34 6.53
CA VAL A 27 10.84 -1.02 5.95
C VAL A 27 9.92 -1.93 6.75
N LEU A 28 10.14 -2.01 8.07
CA LEU A 28 9.33 -2.86 8.94
C LEU A 28 7.86 -2.45 8.95
N LYS A 29 7.57 -1.14 8.92
CA LYS A 29 6.20 -0.64 8.95
C LYS A 29 5.46 -0.95 7.66
N VAL A 30 6.09 -0.70 6.50
CA VAL A 30 5.49 -1.03 5.19
C VAL A 30 5.24 -2.53 5.08
N ARG A 31 6.22 -3.39 5.40
CA ARG A 31 6.04 -4.86 5.38
C ARG A 31 4.90 -5.33 6.28
N LYS A 32 4.79 -4.78 7.50
CA LYS A 32 3.70 -5.12 8.42
C LYS A 32 2.34 -4.70 7.87
N THR A 33 2.27 -3.55 7.21
CA THR A 33 1.03 -3.08 6.58
C THR A 33 0.65 -3.98 5.40
N LEU A 34 1.59 -4.36 4.54
CA LEU A 34 1.35 -5.30 3.44
C LEU A 34 0.85 -6.66 3.96
N ALA A 35 1.52 -7.25 4.95
CA ALA A 35 1.08 -8.50 5.57
C ALA A 35 -0.31 -8.40 6.24
N LEU A 36 -0.65 -7.23 6.78
CA LEU A 36 -1.99 -6.99 7.30
C LEU A 36 -3.02 -6.93 6.17
N MET A 37 -2.72 -6.24 5.06
CA MET A 37 -3.61 -6.14 3.90
C MET A 37 -3.91 -7.51 3.26
N GLU A 38 -2.97 -8.45 3.30
CA GLU A 38 -3.19 -9.85 2.87
C GLU A 38 -4.26 -10.58 3.70
N THR A 39 -4.54 -10.14 4.93
CA THR A 39 -5.38 -10.89 5.87
C THR A 39 -6.65 -10.15 6.29
N ASP A 40 -6.57 -8.82 6.44
CA ASP A 40 -7.70 -7.95 6.76
C ASP A 40 -7.45 -6.48 6.37
N LEU A 41 -8.37 -5.92 5.59
CA LEU A 41 -8.37 -4.50 5.19
C LEU A 41 -9.23 -3.60 6.10
N ARG A 42 -9.98 -4.18 7.03
CA ARG A 42 -10.86 -3.44 7.96
C ARG A 42 -10.18 -2.83 9.20
N PRO A 43 -8.96 -3.22 9.63
CA PRO A 43 -8.36 -2.67 10.83
C PRO A 43 -8.23 -1.13 10.78
N PRO A 44 -8.65 -0.39 11.83
CA PRO A 44 -8.60 1.07 11.86
C PRO A 44 -7.19 1.66 11.69
N SER A 45 -6.16 0.87 11.98
CA SER A 45 -4.76 1.26 11.85
C SER A 45 -4.35 1.56 10.41
N LEU A 46 -5.02 0.95 9.42
CA LEU A 46 -4.73 1.20 8.00
C LEU A 46 -5.20 2.58 7.55
N LYS A 47 -6.19 3.18 8.24
CA LYS A 47 -6.79 4.47 7.88
C LYS A 47 -7.09 4.58 6.38
N THR A 48 -7.66 3.50 5.85
CA THR A 48 -7.94 3.38 4.43
C THR A 48 -8.97 4.42 4.02
N HIS A 49 -8.70 5.17 2.96
CA HIS A 49 -9.67 6.07 2.35
C HIS A 49 -9.57 6.02 0.83
N GLU A 50 -10.71 6.22 0.17
CA GLU A 50 -10.77 6.31 -1.28
C GLU A 50 -10.15 7.65 -1.73
N GLN A 51 -9.31 7.58 -2.75
CA GLN A 51 -8.71 8.73 -3.42
C GLN A 51 -9.57 9.09 -4.63
N ILE A 52 -10.38 10.13 -4.48
CA ILE A 52 -11.43 10.49 -5.46
C ILE A 52 -10.80 11.01 -6.76
N ASP A 53 -9.60 11.61 -6.68
CA ASP A 53 -8.90 12.21 -7.83
C ASP A 53 -7.92 11.23 -8.50
N LEU A 54 -7.87 9.97 -8.06
CA LEU A 54 -6.95 8.96 -8.58
C LEU A 54 -7.69 7.70 -9.00
N GLU A 55 -7.58 7.37 -10.28
CA GLU A 55 -8.14 6.15 -10.85
C GLU A 55 -7.02 5.18 -11.24
N GLY A 56 -7.32 3.88 -11.13
CA GLY A 56 -6.48 2.81 -11.67
C GLY A 56 -6.49 2.82 -13.20
N ALA A 57 -5.61 2.00 -13.80
CA ALA A 57 -5.44 1.95 -15.25
C ALA A 57 -6.73 1.56 -16.01
N ASN A 58 -7.69 0.93 -15.34
CA ASN A 58 -9.00 0.55 -15.89
C ASN A 58 -10.15 1.22 -15.12
N ALA A 59 -9.96 2.46 -14.63
CA ALA A 59 -10.92 3.22 -13.83
C ALA A 59 -11.28 2.56 -12.49
N GLU A 60 -10.36 1.77 -11.91
CA GLU A 60 -10.56 1.23 -10.57
C GLU A 60 -10.48 2.36 -9.53
N LYS A 61 -11.36 2.30 -8.52
CA LYS A 61 -11.24 3.15 -7.33
C LYS A 61 -9.92 2.85 -6.62
N VAL A 62 -9.08 3.86 -6.46
CA VAL A 62 -7.82 3.73 -5.72
C VAL A 62 -8.05 4.13 -4.27
N PHE A 63 -7.43 3.37 -3.38
CA PHE A 63 -7.44 3.59 -1.93
C PHE A 63 -6.04 3.90 -1.45
N GLU A 64 -5.93 4.80 -0.49
CA GLU A 64 -4.69 5.08 0.23
C GLU A 64 -4.75 4.42 1.61
N SER A 65 -3.68 3.75 2.03
CA SER A 65 -3.53 3.20 3.38
C SER A 65 -2.21 3.61 4.04
N TYR A 66 -2.26 3.82 5.34
CA TYR A 66 -1.18 4.39 6.14
C TYR A 66 -0.27 3.28 6.64
N ALA A 67 0.98 3.26 6.19
CA ALA A 67 2.00 2.41 6.80
C ALA A 67 2.53 3.00 8.11
N GLN A 68 2.59 4.32 8.16
CA GLN A 68 2.98 5.11 9.33
C GLN A 68 2.02 6.29 9.49
N ASN A 69 1.90 6.80 10.72
CA ASN A 69 1.07 7.96 11.02
C ASN A 69 1.82 8.89 11.97
N ARG A 70 1.56 10.20 11.90
CA ARG A 70 2.15 11.23 12.79
C ARG A 70 3.69 11.20 12.86
N THR A 71 4.34 10.97 11.73
CA THR A 71 5.81 10.91 11.59
C THR A 71 6.22 11.59 10.28
N PRO A 72 7.27 12.43 10.26
CA PRO A 72 7.81 12.98 9.00
C PRO A 72 8.25 11.86 8.05
N GLY A 73 7.93 11.99 6.75
CA GLY A 73 8.24 10.96 5.75
C GLY A 73 7.43 9.66 5.91
N ALA A 74 6.26 9.72 6.55
CA ALA A 74 5.43 8.55 6.78
C ALA A 74 5.00 7.90 5.46
N TYR A 75 5.19 6.59 5.32
CA TYR A 75 4.82 5.89 4.10
C TYR A 75 3.31 5.71 3.94
N ARG A 76 2.89 5.72 2.67
CA ARG A 76 1.53 5.46 2.18
C ARG A 76 1.57 4.38 1.12
N ILE A 77 0.56 3.54 1.11
CA ILE A 77 0.37 2.46 0.13
C ILE A 77 -0.91 2.76 -0.63
N PHE A 78 -0.79 2.94 -1.94
CA PHE A 78 -1.91 3.13 -2.85
C PHE A 78 -2.24 1.80 -3.51
N TRP A 79 -3.53 1.44 -3.51
CA TRP A 79 -3.96 0.13 -4.01
C TRP A 79 -5.40 0.14 -4.51
N HIS A 80 -5.79 -0.85 -5.31
CA HIS A 80 -7.18 -1.09 -5.69
C HIS A 80 -7.52 -2.58 -5.63
N TYR A 81 -8.81 -2.91 -5.60
CA TYR A 81 -9.26 -4.30 -5.71
C TYR A 81 -9.06 -4.85 -7.12
N GLY A 82 -8.81 -6.15 -7.21
CA GLY A 82 -8.62 -6.83 -8.48
C GLY A 82 -7.14 -7.07 -8.84
N PRO A 83 -6.85 -7.46 -10.09
CA PRO A 83 -7.79 -7.63 -11.19
C PRO A 83 -8.71 -8.86 -11.04
N LYS A 84 -8.34 -9.87 -10.23
CA LYS A 84 -9.18 -11.03 -9.95
C LYS A 84 -9.84 -10.94 -8.58
N LYS A 85 -10.80 -11.83 -8.32
CA LYS A 85 -11.42 -11.96 -7.00
C LYS A 85 -10.34 -12.25 -5.95
N ARG A 86 -10.46 -11.58 -4.80
CA ARG A 86 -9.54 -11.72 -3.66
C ARG A 86 -8.10 -11.30 -3.98
N GLN A 87 -7.92 -10.39 -4.93
CA GLN A 87 -6.65 -9.74 -5.17
C GLN A 87 -6.72 -8.26 -4.82
N ILE A 88 -5.58 -7.74 -4.40
CA ILE A 88 -5.32 -6.32 -4.22
C ILE A 88 -4.11 -5.98 -5.08
N THR A 89 -4.26 -5.02 -5.98
CA THR A 89 -3.14 -4.46 -6.74
C THR A 89 -2.56 -3.28 -5.97
N VAL A 90 -1.30 -3.39 -5.57
CA VAL A 90 -0.50 -2.30 -5.02
C VAL A 90 0.05 -1.46 -6.18
N VAL A 91 -0.40 -0.21 -6.24
CA VAL A 91 -0.10 0.77 -7.29
C VAL A 91 1.17 1.56 -6.96
N ALA A 92 1.36 1.93 -5.69
CA ALA A 92 2.54 2.68 -5.27
C ALA A 92 2.80 2.55 -3.76
N ILE A 93 4.07 2.65 -3.39
CA ILE A 93 4.57 2.73 -2.01
C ILE A 93 5.48 3.95 -1.93
N VAL A 94 5.01 5.03 -1.30
CA VAL A 94 5.73 6.32 -1.32
C VAL A 94 5.76 6.96 0.06
N PRO A 95 6.83 7.72 0.40
CA PRO A 95 6.79 8.60 1.56
C PRO A 95 5.79 9.73 1.30
N HIS A 96 4.98 10.05 2.30
CA HIS A 96 4.15 11.25 2.29
C HIS A 96 5.05 12.50 2.46
N PRO A 97 4.78 13.59 1.72
CA PRO A 97 5.51 14.85 1.86
C PRO A 97 5.54 15.40 3.29
#